data_AF-A0A1E4RRR8-F1
#
_entry.id   AF-A0A1E4RRR8-F1
#
_cell.length_a   1.000
_cell.length_b   1.000
_cell.length_c   1.000
_cell.angle_alpha   90.00
_cell.angle_beta   90.00
_cell.angle_gamma   90.00
#
_symmetry.space_group_name_H-M   'P 1'
#
loop_
_entity.id
_entity.type
_entity.pdbx_description
1 polymer ?
#
loop_
_entity_poly.entity_id
_entity_poly.type
_entity_poly.pdbx_seq_one_letter_code
_entity_poly.pdbx_strand_id
1 'polypeptide(L)'
;MTELEAISSQRPTKTTYNLPKPKSAYFPSPGSPLYADKELYTKISKASKTKVETHICNPRSGLAVKIAAKSVFRITTPKGAQVCDLNIWNANNPRERFWAARTRQLHLAHVSTFDRLWSNLPYLRPLVTITNDTLSARHDEWGGRVHDTLGTRCDPYVDKLLTGEDNDFHCHSNLTRAVLPFGLTEFDVHDVLNVFQVTGLNEYDQYFMETCPATENDFFELFAEQDLLVAISACPGGDLSKWGWGEEEGKESEMVDCCRPLGIEVYKIDNEDEVLLQWNPPKPVNYTGNHGLKGPYN
;
A
#
# COMPACT_ATOMS: atom_id res chain seq x y z
N MET A 1 17.76 -8.99 -30.65
CA MET A 1 18.28 -8.02 -29.67
C MET A 1 18.75 -8.83 -28.49
N THR A 2 20.04 -8.78 -28.20
CA THR A 2 20.66 -9.43 -27.05
C THR A 2 19.99 -8.95 -25.79
N GLU A 3 19.56 -9.87 -24.92
CA GLU A 3 19.05 -9.56 -23.58
C GLU A 3 19.97 -8.52 -22.94
N LEU A 4 19.44 -7.31 -22.74
CA LEU A 4 20.07 -6.32 -21.90
C LEU A 4 20.00 -6.88 -20.48
N GLU A 5 20.98 -7.71 -20.11
CA GLU A 5 21.19 -8.09 -18.71
C GLU A 5 21.44 -6.79 -17.95
N ALA A 6 20.42 -6.27 -17.26
CA ALA A 6 20.62 -5.16 -16.35
C ALA A 6 21.66 -5.59 -15.32
N ILE A 7 22.89 -5.06 -15.44
CA ILE A 7 24.04 -5.51 -14.66
C ILE A 7 24.00 -4.84 -13.28
N SER A 8 23.39 -5.51 -12.30
CA SER A 8 23.60 -5.20 -10.89
C SER A 8 24.99 -5.69 -10.44
N SER A 9 25.60 -5.02 -9.45
CA SER A 9 26.86 -5.48 -8.85
C SER A 9 26.71 -6.81 -8.11
N GLN A 10 25.50 -7.14 -7.66
CA GLN A 10 25.17 -8.44 -7.10
C GLN A 10 24.67 -9.35 -8.23
N ARG A 11 25.45 -10.39 -8.53
CA ARG A 11 25.09 -11.37 -9.57
C ARG A 11 24.19 -12.46 -8.97
N PRO A 12 23.14 -12.90 -9.67
CA PRO A 12 22.22 -13.95 -9.23
C PRO A 12 22.83 -15.37 -9.37
N THR A 13 24.15 -15.50 -9.23
CA THR A 13 24.84 -16.78 -9.33
C THR A 13 24.63 -17.58 -8.04
N LYS A 14 23.80 -18.62 -8.10
CA LYS A 14 23.53 -19.50 -6.96
C LYS A 14 24.77 -20.33 -6.61
N THR A 15 25.31 -20.12 -5.41
CA THR A 15 26.39 -20.92 -4.83
C THR A 15 25.84 -21.80 -3.71
N THR A 16 26.13 -23.11 -3.76
CA THR A 16 25.63 -24.06 -2.75
C THR A 16 26.58 -24.13 -1.55
N TYR A 17 26.12 -23.62 -0.40
CA TYR A 17 26.87 -23.66 0.87
C TYR A 17 26.36 -24.72 1.87
N ASN A 18 25.34 -25.51 1.50
CA ASN A 18 24.69 -26.49 2.40
C ASN A 18 24.16 -25.89 3.72
N LEU A 19 23.69 -24.65 3.68
CA LEU A 19 23.06 -23.98 4.83
C LEU A 19 21.64 -24.53 5.08
N PRO A 20 21.15 -24.50 6.34
CA PRO A 20 19.75 -24.85 6.62
C PRO A 20 18.80 -23.89 5.92
N LYS A 21 17.61 -24.38 5.52
CA LYS A 21 16.58 -23.54 4.92
C LYS A 21 16.20 -22.39 5.86
N PRO A 22 16.24 -21.13 5.42
CA PRO A 22 15.90 -19.99 6.26
C PRO A 22 14.43 -20.02 6.67
N LYS A 23 14.13 -19.44 7.84
CA LYS A 23 12.78 -19.18 8.35
C LYS A 23 12.54 -17.68 8.35
N SER A 24 11.29 -17.22 8.25
CA SER A 24 11.00 -15.79 8.37
C SER A 24 11.34 -15.28 9.78
N ALA A 25 11.70 -14.00 9.86
CA ALA A 25 12.09 -13.37 11.13
C ALA A 25 10.88 -13.09 12.03
N TYR A 26 9.71 -12.84 11.41
CA TYR A 26 8.46 -12.56 12.10
C TYR A 26 7.37 -13.49 11.58
N PHE A 27 6.41 -13.81 12.46
CA PHE A 27 5.24 -14.61 12.13
C PHE A 27 4.01 -13.98 12.78
N PRO A 28 3.00 -13.55 12.02
CA PRO A 28 1.68 -13.28 12.56
C PRO A 28 1.02 -14.63 12.87
N SER A 29 1.28 -15.16 14.07
CA SER A 29 0.66 -16.40 14.57
C SER A 29 -0.36 -16.10 15.68
N PRO A 30 -1.36 -16.98 15.92
CA PRO A 30 -2.29 -16.81 17.03
C PRO A 30 -1.59 -16.49 18.36
N GLY A 31 -2.06 -15.45 19.06
CA GLY A 31 -1.45 -14.93 20.28
C GLY A 31 -0.33 -13.89 20.08
N SER A 32 0.15 -13.68 18.84
CA SER A 32 1.06 -12.58 18.51
C SER A 32 0.27 -11.27 18.35
N PRO A 33 0.79 -10.11 18.82
CA PRO A 33 0.20 -8.79 18.51
C PRO A 33 0.15 -8.47 17.00
N LEU A 34 0.95 -9.18 16.20
CA LEU A 34 0.96 -9.08 14.74
C LEU A 34 -0.25 -9.76 14.09
N TYR A 35 -0.85 -10.72 14.79
CA TYR A 35 -2.00 -11.47 14.32
C TYR A 35 -3.29 -10.71 14.64
N ALA A 36 -4.00 -10.30 13.58
CA ALA A 36 -5.33 -9.73 13.72
C ALA A 36 -6.31 -10.80 14.25
N ASP A 37 -7.23 -10.39 15.14
CA ASP A 37 -8.32 -11.25 15.59
C ASP A 37 -9.26 -11.54 14.42
N LYS A 38 -9.04 -12.67 13.75
CA LYS A 38 -9.77 -13.03 12.53
C LYS A 38 -11.27 -13.14 12.75
N GLU A 39 -11.72 -13.52 13.95
CA GLU A 39 -13.15 -13.59 14.26
C GLU A 39 -13.76 -12.19 14.31
N LEU A 40 -13.11 -11.27 15.03
CA LEU A 40 -13.51 -9.87 15.10
C LEU A 40 -13.54 -9.20 13.71
N TYR A 41 -12.45 -9.30 12.94
CA TYR A 41 -12.40 -8.64 11.63
C TYR A 41 -13.30 -9.31 10.58
N THR A 42 -13.59 -10.60 10.72
CA THR A 42 -14.66 -11.25 9.92
C THR A 42 -16.04 -10.70 10.30
N LYS A 43 -16.31 -10.48 11.59
CA LYS A 43 -17.56 -9.85 12.06
C LYS A 43 -17.70 -8.44 11.50
N ILE A 44 -16.63 -7.63 11.56
CA ILE A 44 -16.59 -6.27 10.97
C ILE A 44 -16.85 -6.31 9.46
N SER A 45 -16.18 -7.20 8.74
CA SER A 45 -16.32 -7.37 7.28
C SER A 45 -17.77 -7.68 6.87
N LYS A 46 -18.45 -8.56 7.63
CA LYS A 46 -19.81 -9.05 7.36
C LYS A 46 -20.93 -8.22 7.97
N ALA A 47 -20.62 -7.27 8.85
CA ALA A 47 -21.63 -6.45 9.52
C ALA A 47 -22.45 -5.64 8.50
N SER A 48 -23.69 -5.31 8.88
CA SER A 48 -24.45 -4.29 8.15
C SER A 48 -23.74 -2.95 8.28
N LYS A 49 -23.61 -2.25 7.15
CA LYS A 49 -22.90 -0.97 7.06
C LYS A 49 -23.64 -0.04 6.10
N THR A 50 -23.77 1.21 6.51
CA THR A 50 -24.32 2.29 5.67
C THR A 50 -23.18 3.05 5.02
N LYS A 51 -23.21 3.18 3.68
CA LYS A 51 -22.29 4.05 2.95
C LYS A 51 -22.62 5.50 3.25
N VAL A 52 -21.66 6.25 3.78
CA VAL A 52 -21.85 7.65 4.21
C VAL A 52 -21.17 8.64 3.27
N GLU A 53 -20.11 8.23 2.58
CA GLU A 53 -19.36 9.08 1.66
C GLU A 53 -18.89 8.29 0.43
N THR A 54 -18.71 9.00 -0.68
CA THR A 54 -18.09 8.48 -1.90
C THR A 54 -17.27 9.59 -2.54
N HIS A 55 -15.99 9.32 -2.78
CA HIS A 55 -15.03 10.24 -3.37
C HIS A 55 -14.43 9.62 -4.62
N ILE A 56 -14.32 10.37 -5.71
CA ILE A 56 -13.77 9.89 -6.98
C ILE A 56 -12.42 10.55 -7.23
N CYS A 57 -11.39 9.74 -7.42
CA CYS A 57 -10.06 10.17 -7.83
C CYS A 57 -10.00 10.11 -9.35
N ASN A 58 -9.83 11.28 -9.98
CA ASN A 58 -9.71 11.34 -11.42
C ASN A 58 -8.40 10.65 -11.88
N PRO A 59 -8.36 10.11 -13.11
CA PRO A 59 -7.12 9.61 -13.70
C PRO A 59 -5.96 10.60 -13.55
N ARG A 60 -4.74 10.11 -13.30
CA ARG A 60 -3.51 10.93 -13.20
C ARG A 60 -3.60 12.04 -12.13
N SER A 61 -4.39 11.83 -11.09
CA SER A 61 -4.56 12.79 -10.00
C SER A 61 -4.51 12.10 -8.65
N GLY A 62 -4.48 12.90 -7.58
CA GLY A 62 -4.57 12.41 -6.21
C GLY A 62 -5.71 13.08 -5.47
N LEU A 63 -6.26 12.38 -4.47
CA LEU A 63 -7.20 12.94 -3.51
C LEU A 63 -6.84 12.46 -2.11
N ALA A 64 -7.22 13.24 -1.10
CA ALA A 64 -7.07 12.88 0.30
C ALA A 64 -8.37 13.12 1.08
N VAL A 65 -8.71 12.17 1.96
CA VAL A 65 -9.97 12.10 2.71
C VAL A 65 -9.67 11.80 4.17
N LYS A 66 -10.37 12.47 5.08
CA LYS A 66 -10.35 12.10 6.50
C LYS A 66 -11.32 10.96 6.74
N ILE A 67 -10.84 9.88 7.36
CA ILE A 67 -11.63 8.71 7.69
C ILE A 67 -11.59 8.53 9.20
N ALA A 68 -12.74 8.61 9.86
CA ALA A 68 -12.82 8.46 11.31
C ALA A 68 -12.49 7.03 11.74
N ALA A 69 -11.91 6.88 12.93
CA ALA A 69 -11.72 5.58 13.58
C ALA A 69 -13.04 4.78 13.57
N LYS A 70 -12.91 3.45 13.51
CA LYS A 70 -14.03 2.50 13.46
C LYS A 70 -14.85 2.49 12.17
N SER A 71 -14.52 3.36 11.21
CA SER A 71 -15.13 3.31 9.89
C SER A 71 -14.54 2.16 9.08
N VAL A 72 -15.34 1.63 8.15
CA VAL A 72 -14.84 0.78 7.07
C VAL A 72 -14.74 1.64 5.83
N PHE A 73 -13.67 1.51 5.06
CA PHE A 73 -13.57 2.15 3.76
C PHE A 73 -13.07 1.20 2.70
N ARG A 74 -13.45 1.46 1.44
CA ARG A 74 -13.06 0.69 0.27
C ARG A 74 -12.34 1.60 -0.70
N ILE A 75 -11.23 1.11 -1.23
CA ILE A 75 -10.66 1.61 -2.48
C ILE A 75 -11.30 0.78 -3.60
N THR A 76 -11.87 1.42 -4.61
CA THR A 76 -12.65 0.76 -5.68
C THR A 76 -12.18 1.16 -7.07
N THR A 77 -12.48 0.32 -8.06
CA THR A 77 -12.15 0.52 -9.48
C THR A 77 -13.41 0.74 -10.32
N PRO A 78 -14.18 1.84 -10.14
CA PRO A 78 -15.55 2.00 -10.64
C PRO A 78 -15.72 1.97 -12.18
N LYS A 79 -14.61 1.99 -12.93
CA LYS A 79 -14.59 1.93 -14.40
C LYS A 79 -13.67 0.83 -14.94
N GLY A 80 -13.23 -0.12 -14.11
CA GLY A 80 -12.30 -1.19 -14.48
C GLY A 80 -10.89 -0.93 -13.99
N ALA A 81 -9.95 -1.76 -14.47
CA ALA A 81 -8.57 -1.84 -14.00
C ALA A 81 -7.87 -0.46 -13.89
N GLN A 82 -7.32 -0.19 -12.71
CA GLN A 82 -6.49 0.98 -12.41
C GLN A 82 -5.66 0.69 -11.17
N VAL A 83 -4.35 0.93 -11.26
CA VAL A 83 -3.44 0.85 -10.11
C VAL A 83 -3.60 2.07 -9.20
N CYS A 84 -3.52 1.84 -7.89
CA CYS A 84 -3.69 2.86 -6.86
C CYS A 84 -2.48 2.91 -5.91
N ASP A 85 -1.81 4.05 -5.86
CA ASP A 85 -0.81 4.33 -4.84
C ASP A 85 -1.49 4.90 -3.58
N LEU A 86 -1.32 4.24 -2.44
CA LEU A 86 -1.96 4.59 -1.17
C LEU A 86 -0.94 5.12 -0.14
N ASN A 87 -1.25 6.25 0.48
CA ASN A 87 -0.61 6.74 1.70
C ASN A 87 -1.63 6.95 2.82
N ILE A 88 -1.21 6.70 4.06
CA ILE A 88 -2.06 6.81 5.25
C ILE A 88 -1.29 7.50 6.36
N TRP A 89 -1.91 8.50 6.97
CA TRP A 89 -1.43 9.20 8.15
C TRP A 89 -2.45 9.10 9.28
N ASN A 90 -2.00 9.22 10.53
CA ASN A 90 -2.89 9.58 11.62
C ASN A 90 -3.41 11.01 11.38
N ALA A 91 -4.73 11.20 11.36
CA ALA A 91 -5.38 12.49 11.03
C ALA A 91 -5.02 13.63 11.99
N ASN A 92 -4.64 13.28 13.22
CA ASN A 92 -4.34 14.22 14.29
C ASN A 92 -2.82 14.38 14.52
N ASN A 93 -1.98 13.59 13.84
CA ASN A 93 -0.54 13.64 13.92
C ASN A 93 0.12 13.04 12.65
N PRO A 94 0.38 13.85 11.61
CA PRO A 94 0.95 13.35 10.34
C PRO A 94 2.40 12.86 10.44
N ARG A 95 3.05 13.00 11.59
CA ARG A 95 4.34 12.31 11.84
C ARG A 95 4.15 10.80 11.98
N GLU A 96 2.98 10.36 12.42
CA GLU A 96 2.57 8.95 12.42
C GLU A 96 1.93 8.61 11.07
N ARG A 97 2.60 7.76 10.29
CA ARG A 97 2.22 7.41 8.93
C ARG A 97 2.61 5.99 8.56
N PHE A 98 2.04 5.48 7.48
CA PHE A 98 2.27 4.12 7.01
C PHE A 98 3.75 3.85 6.75
N TRP A 99 4.18 2.63 7.11
CA TRP A 99 5.55 2.17 6.93
C TRP A 99 5.58 0.85 6.14
N ALA A 100 5.71 0.97 4.81
CA ALA A 100 5.72 -0.15 3.87
C ALA A 100 6.75 -1.22 4.24
N ALA A 101 8.01 -0.82 4.45
CA ALA A 101 9.09 -1.77 4.75
C ALA A 101 8.86 -2.57 6.05
N ARG A 102 8.29 -1.95 7.09
CA ARG A 102 7.97 -2.67 8.34
C ARG A 102 6.78 -3.58 8.18
N THR A 103 5.75 -3.13 7.47
CA THR A 103 4.59 -3.96 7.12
C THR A 103 5.03 -5.21 6.37
N ARG A 104 5.93 -5.05 5.37
CA ARG A 104 6.57 -6.14 4.65
C ARG A 104 7.30 -7.15 5.54
N GLN A 105 8.05 -6.65 6.52
CA GLN A 105 8.80 -7.50 7.45
C GLN A 105 7.88 -8.27 8.41
N LEU A 106 6.77 -7.67 8.84
CA LEU A 106 5.85 -8.28 9.81
C LEU A 106 4.83 -9.22 9.15
N HIS A 107 4.51 -8.97 7.88
CA HIS A 107 3.59 -9.74 7.06
C HIS A 107 4.34 -10.39 5.89
N LEU A 108 4.13 -9.90 4.67
CA LEU A 108 4.69 -10.38 3.41
C LEU A 108 4.95 -9.19 2.47
N ALA A 109 5.61 -9.43 1.33
CA ALA A 109 5.79 -8.45 0.25
C ALA A 109 4.47 -7.88 -0.27
N HIS A 110 3.41 -8.67 -0.19
CA HIS A 110 2.05 -8.35 -0.62
C HIS A 110 1.09 -8.64 0.52
N VAL A 111 0.12 -7.77 0.73
CA VAL A 111 -0.80 -7.84 1.88
C VAL A 111 -2.22 -8.14 1.44
N SER A 112 -2.98 -8.85 2.28
CA SER A 112 -4.39 -9.13 2.00
C SER A 112 -5.19 -9.21 3.31
N THR A 113 -6.41 -9.75 3.24
CA THR A 113 -7.33 -9.86 4.36
C THR A 113 -6.65 -10.39 5.63
N PHE A 114 -6.90 -9.69 6.75
CA PHE A 114 -6.31 -9.85 8.08
C PHE A 114 -4.88 -9.31 8.28
N ASP A 115 -4.18 -8.90 7.22
CA ASP A 115 -2.94 -8.15 7.39
C ASP A 115 -3.23 -6.72 7.84
N ARG A 116 -2.21 -6.11 8.47
CA ARG A 116 -2.29 -4.77 9.07
C ARG A 116 -1.27 -3.87 8.40
N LEU A 117 -1.67 -2.63 8.13
CA LEU A 117 -0.72 -1.60 7.69
C LEU A 117 -0.21 -0.85 8.91
N TRP A 118 1.09 -0.96 9.18
CA TRP A 118 1.71 -0.47 10.40
C TRP A 118 2.23 0.96 10.26
N SER A 119 2.12 1.75 11.32
CA SER A 119 2.75 3.07 11.39
C SER A 119 4.25 3.01 11.65
N ASN A 120 4.95 4.09 11.30
CA ASN A 120 6.38 4.29 11.50
C ASN A 120 6.77 4.43 12.98
N LEU A 121 8.08 4.40 13.26
CA LEU A 121 8.63 4.70 14.58
C LEU A 121 8.47 6.20 14.90
N PRO A 122 8.29 6.57 16.19
CA PRO A 122 8.26 5.69 17.37
C PRO A 122 6.88 5.09 17.69
N TYR A 123 5.91 5.18 16.79
CA TYR A 123 4.52 4.80 17.06
C TYR A 123 4.28 3.30 16.97
N LEU A 124 4.65 2.68 15.84
CA LEU A 124 4.53 1.25 15.54
C LEU A 124 3.21 0.62 16.00
N ARG A 125 2.10 1.05 15.42
CA ARG A 125 0.78 0.46 15.66
C ARG A 125 -0.03 0.35 14.37
N PRO A 126 -1.06 -0.50 14.32
CA PRO A 126 -1.93 -0.60 13.15
C PRO A 126 -2.63 0.72 12.85
N LEU A 127 -2.54 1.19 11.60
CA LEU A 127 -3.37 2.28 11.08
C LEU A 127 -4.69 1.73 10.55
N VAL A 128 -4.61 0.60 9.85
CA VAL A 128 -5.75 -0.13 9.31
C VAL A 128 -5.54 -1.64 9.43
N THR A 129 -6.63 -2.39 9.46
CA THR A 129 -6.66 -3.83 9.23
C THR A 129 -7.48 -4.13 7.98
N ILE A 130 -6.97 -4.99 7.09
CA ILE A 130 -7.67 -5.37 5.85
C ILE A 130 -8.78 -6.35 6.20
N THR A 131 -10.03 -6.04 5.83
CA THR A 131 -11.21 -6.85 6.19
C THR A 131 -11.78 -7.63 5.01
N ASN A 132 -11.46 -7.22 3.78
CA ASN A 132 -11.86 -7.93 2.56
C ASN A 132 -11.00 -7.47 1.38
N ASP A 133 -10.67 -8.40 0.48
CA ASP A 133 -9.88 -8.16 -0.71
C ASP A 133 -10.42 -9.08 -1.82
N THR A 134 -11.01 -8.51 -2.86
CA THR A 134 -11.61 -9.29 -3.94
C THR A 134 -10.58 -9.96 -4.85
N LEU A 135 -9.30 -9.59 -4.74
CA LEU A 135 -8.19 -10.12 -5.55
C LEU A 135 -7.22 -11.01 -4.75
N SER A 136 -7.56 -11.40 -3.51
CA SER A 136 -6.67 -12.07 -2.54
C SER A 136 -6.06 -13.41 -2.98
N ALA A 137 -6.54 -14.00 -4.07
CA ALA A 137 -6.16 -15.33 -4.54
C ALA A 137 -5.08 -15.32 -5.65
N ARG A 138 -4.63 -14.15 -6.12
CA ARG A 138 -3.69 -14.09 -7.25
C ARG A 138 -2.25 -14.33 -6.82
N HIS A 139 -1.67 -15.42 -7.33
CA HIS A 139 -0.25 -15.72 -7.34
C HIS A 139 0.06 -16.42 -8.66
N ASP A 140 0.73 -15.74 -9.57
CA ASP A 140 1.09 -16.31 -10.88
C ASP A 140 2.36 -17.17 -10.80
N GLU A 141 2.69 -17.83 -11.91
CA GLU A 141 3.83 -18.74 -12.01
C GLU A 141 5.20 -18.05 -11.88
N TRP A 142 5.26 -16.73 -12.01
CA TRP A 142 6.47 -15.92 -11.87
C TRP A 142 6.59 -15.27 -10.48
N GLY A 143 5.62 -15.52 -9.60
CA GLY A 143 5.60 -15.02 -8.23
C GLY A 143 4.88 -13.68 -8.07
N GLY A 144 4.22 -13.18 -9.10
CA GLY A 144 3.48 -11.92 -9.11
C GLY A 144 2.20 -11.99 -8.28
N ARG A 145 1.96 -10.95 -7.48
CA ARG A 145 0.81 -10.82 -6.57
C ARG A 145 0.34 -9.38 -6.52
N VAL A 146 -0.91 -9.18 -6.07
CA VAL A 146 -1.53 -7.86 -5.92
C VAL A 146 -1.20 -7.21 -4.57
N HIS A 147 -1.31 -5.88 -4.48
CA HIS A 147 -1.21 -5.09 -3.24
C HIS A 147 0.18 -5.13 -2.59
N ASP A 148 1.18 -4.62 -3.32
CA ASP A 148 2.57 -4.73 -2.90
C ASP A 148 3.04 -3.62 -1.96
N THR A 149 4.05 -3.98 -1.17
CA THR A 149 4.86 -3.08 -0.35
C THR A 149 6.32 -3.07 -0.80
N LEU A 150 6.62 -3.59 -2.01
CA LEU A 150 7.95 -3.71 -2.59
C LEU A 150 8.40 -2.40 -3.23
N GLY A 151 7.49 -1.78 -4.00
CA GLY A 151 7.72 -0.52 -4.68
C GLY A 151 7.72 0.68 -3.74
N THR A 152 8.06 1.84 -4.29
CA THR A 152 8.02 3.14 -3.60
C THR A 152 6.82 3.97 -4.05
N ARG A 153 6.84 4.37 -5.34
CA ARG A 153 5.83 5.08 -6.15
C ARG A 153 6.51 5.58 -7.41
N CYS A 154 5.79 5.75 -8.51
CA CYS A 154 6.34 6.50 -9.63
C CYS A 154 6.51 7.98 -9.23
N ASP A 155 7.61 8.60 -9.67
CA ASP A 155 8.00 9.93 -9.22
C ASP A 155 8.70 10.73 -10.34
N PRO A 156 8.58 12.07 -10.32
CA PRO A 156 9.14 12.92 -11.37
C PRO A 156 10.67 12.92 -11.37
N TYR A 157 11.33 12.52 -10.27
CA TYR A 157 12.78 12.60 -10.14
C TYR A 157 13.47 11.45 -10.86
N VAL A 158 12.94 10.24 -10.73
CA VAL A 158 13.41 9.07 -11.49
C VAL A 158 13.13 9.26 -12.97
N ASP A 159 11.95 9.77 -13.34
CA ASP A 159 11.65 10.09 -14.74
C ASP A 159 12.64 11.12 -15.29
N LYS A 160 12.82 12.26 -14.61
CA LYS A 160 13.81 13.28 -14.98
C LYS A 160 15.23 12.73 -15.11
N LEU A 161 15.62 11.82 -14.22
CA LEU A 161 16.94 11.19 -14.24
C LEU A 161 17.13 10.28 -15.46
N LEU A 162 16.09 9.57 -15.87
CA LEU A 162 16.16 8.58 -16.96
C LEU A 162 15.90 9.18 -18.34
N THR A 163 14.95 10.10 -18.45
CA THR A 163 14.48 10.66 -19.74
C THR A 163 14.96 12.08 -19.99
N GLY A 164 15.28 12.83 -18.93
CA GLY A 164 15.62 14.26 -19.01
C GLY A 164 14.41 15.20 -19.06
N GLU A 165 13.19 14.65 -19.12
CA GLU A 165 11.94 15.41 -19.23
C GLU A 165 11.29 15.66 -17.86
N ASP A 166 10.48 16.72 -17.76
CA ASP A 166 9.72 17.03 -16.56
C ASP A 166 8.26 16.56 -16.72
N ASN A 167 7.74 15.82 -15.73
CA ASN A 167 6.34 15.39 -15.72
C ASN A 167 5.74 15.38 -14.31
N ASP A 168 4.75 16.26 -14.11
CA ASP A 168 4.13 16.53 -12.80
C ASP A 168 2.98 15.56 -12.42
N PHE A 169 2.67 14.56 -13.24
CA PHE A 169 1.49 13.70 -13.04
C PHE A 169 1.79 12.30 -12.48
N HIS A 170 3.02 12.09 -12.03
CA HIS A 170 3.44 10.93 -11.26
C HIS A 170 2.73 10.83 -9.91
N CYS A 171 2.62 9.60 -9.38
CA CYS A 171 1.96 9.33 -8.10
C CYS A 171 2.55 10.15 -6.95
N HIS A 172 3.87 10.33 -6.91
CA HIS A 172 4.53 11.21 -5.95
C HIS A 172 3.95 12.63 -5.96
N SER A 173 3.87 13.26 -7.13
CA SER A 173 3.36 14.62 -7.30
C SER A 173 1.84 14.70 -7.06
N ASN A 174 1.10 13.67 -7.46
CA ASN A 174 -0.34 13.55 -7.21
C ASN A 174 -0.65 13.52 -5.72
N LEU A 175 0.05 12.66 -4.96
CA LEU A 175 -0.09 12.56 -3.51
C LEU A 175 0.35 13.85 -2.82
N THR A 176 1.46 14.44 -3.25
CA THR A 176 1.93 15.73 -2.72
C THR A 176 0.85 16.80 -2.82
N ARG A 177 0.28 17.00 -4.02
CA ARG A 177 -0.81 17.97 -4.21
C ARG A 177 -2.06 17.64 -3.40
N ALA A 178 -2.40 16.36 -3.28
CA ALA A 178 -3.59 15.91 -2.55
C ALA A 178 -3.54 16.26 -1.06
N VAL A 179 -2.35 16.30 -0.46
CA VAL A 179 -2.19 16.54 0.99
C VAL A 179 -1.90 18.00 1.36
N LEU A 180 -1.57 18.87 0.39
CA LEU A 180 -1.35 20.31 0.65
C LEU A 180 -2.52 20.98 1.40
N PRO A 181 -3.81 20.73 1.05
CA PRO A 181 -4.94 21.36 1.75
C PRO A 181 -5.04 20.96 3.24
N PHE A 182 -4.35 19.89 3.65
CA PHE A 182 -4.32 19.39 5.02
C PHE A 182 -3.11 19.91 5.80
N GLY A 183 -2.30 20.80 5.20
CA GLY A 183 -1.11 21.38 5.83
C GLY A 183 0.13 20.49 5.80
N LEU A 184 0.09 19.41 4.99
CA LEU A 184 1.23 18.53 4.75
C LEU A 184 2.03 19.03 3.54
N THR A 185 3.22 18.47 3.36
CA THR A 185 4.15 18.81 2.28
C THR A 185 4.62 17.54 1.56
N GLU A 186 5.41 17.72 0.50
CA GLU A 186 6.10 16.63 -0.19
C GLU A 186 6.87 15.70 0.76
N PHE A 187 7.49 16.26 1.80
CA PHE A 187 8.26 15.50 2.80
C PHE A 187 7.42 14.54 3.65
N ASP A 188 6.09 14.70 3.64
CA ASP A 188 5.17 13.83 4.37
C ASP A 188 4.70 12.64 3.52
N VAL A 189 4.84 12.72 2.19
CA VAL A 189 4.59 11.61 1.26
C VAL A 189 5.66 10.53 1.47
N HIS A 190 5.23 9.28 1.49
CA HIS A 190 6.05 8.13 1.85
C HIS A 190 5.81 6.97 0.90
N ASP A 191 6.62 5.92 1.04
CA ASP A 191 6.46 4.70 0.25
C ASP A 191 5.05 4.14 0.42
N VAL A 192 4.45 3.81 -0.71
CA VAL A 192 3.02 3.53 -0.82
C VAL A 192 2.72 2.06 -0.54
N LEU A 193 1.43 1.77 -0.35
CA LEU A 193 0.91 0.46 -0.73
C LEU A 193 0.42 0.56 -2.18
N ASN A 194 0.91 -0.31 -3.06
CA ASN A 194 0.52 -0.36 -4.47
C ASN A 194 -0.74 -1.23 -4.64
N VAL A 195 -1.90 -0.65 -4.35
CA VAL A 195 -3.20 -1.33 -4.39
C VAL A 195 -3.57 -1.68 -5.84
N PHE A 196 -4.06 -2.90 -6.04
CA PHE A 196 -4.40 -3.52 -7.34
C PHE A 196 -3.22 -3.78 -8.30
N GLN A 197 -2.02 -3.27 -8.01
CA GLN A 197 -0.84 -3.51 -8.82
C GLN A 197 -0.34 -4.93 -8.64
N VAL A 198 -0.03 -5.61 -9.76
CA VAL A 198 0.64 -6.90 -9.73
C VAL A 198 2.14 -6.70 -9.85
N THR A 199 2.90 -7.21 -8.88
CA THR A 199 4.36 -7.11 -8.88
C THR A 199 5.03 -8.30 -8.23
N GLY A 200 6.33 -8.42 -8.43
CA GLY A 200 7.18 -9.40 -7.77
C GLY A 200 8.66 -9.10 -7.96
N LEU A 201 9.47 -10.07 -7.58
CA LEU A 201 10.90 -10.12 -7.91
C LEU A 201 11.11 -11.33 -8.81
N ASN A 202 11.76 -11.15 -9.95
CA ASN A 202 12.09 -12.25 -10.85
C ASN A 202 13.21 -13.14 -10.27
N GLU A 203 13.63 -14.16 -11.00
CA GLU A 203 14.70 -15.10 -10.60
C GLU A 203 16.07 -14.44 -10.37
N TYR A 204 16.21 -13.17 -10.74
CA TYR A 204 17.40 -12.34 -10.61
C TYR A 204 17.24 -11.24 -9.54
N ASP A 205 16.21 -11.31 -8.70
CA ASP A 205 15.86 -10.32 -7.66
C ASP A 205 15.52 -8.92 -8.21
N GLN A 206 15.08 -8.83 -9.47
CA GLN A 206 14.69 -7.56 -10.10
C GLN A 206 13.18 -7.34 -9.98
N TYR A 207 12.79 -6.10 -9.65
CA TYR A 207 11.39 -5.71 -9.55
C TYR A 207 10.71 -5.72 -10.92
N PHE A 208 9.56 -6.38 -11.02
CA PHE A 208 8.72 -6.40 -12.21
C PHE A 208 7.29 -5.98 -11.88
N MET A 209 6.56 -5.58 -12.91
CA MET A 209 5.15 -5.20 -12.85
C MET A 209 4.39 -5.90 -13.96
N GLU A 210 3.13 -6.22 -13.71
CA GLU A 210 2.21 -6.80 -14.71
C GLU A 210 0.89 -6.03 -14.75
N THR A 211 0.08 -6.34 -15.76
CA THR A 211 -1.26 -5.78 -15.94
C THR A 211 -2.14 -6.03 -14.72
N CYS A 212 -2.74 -4.96 -14.21
CA CYS A 212 -3.73 -4.99 -13.16
C CYS A 212 -4.96 -5.82 -13.59
N PRO A 213 -5.36 -6.84 -12.80
CA PRO A 213 -6.46 -7.74 -13.15
C PRO A 213 -7.83 -7.22 -12.70
N ALA A 214 -7.89 -6.05 -12.06
CA ALA A 214 -9.11 -5.55 -11.45
C ALA A 214 -10.21 -5.26 -12.49
N THR A 215 -11.45 -5.50 -12.09
CA THR A 215 -12.67 -5.23 -12.85
C THR A 215 -13.42 -4.06 -12.23
N GLU A 216 -14.57 -3.68 -12.80
CA GLU A 216 -15.40 -2.62 -12.23
C GLU A 216 -16.05 -2.97 -10.87
N ASN A 217 -15.96 -4.24 -10.46
CA ASN A 217 -16.56 -4.76 -9.23
C ASN A 217 -15.54 -5.03 -8.12
N ASP A 218 -14.25 -4.83 -8.39
CA ASP A 218 -13.18 -5.11 -7.43
C ASP A 218 -13.00 -3.99 -6.42
N PHE A 219 -12.60 -4.38 -5.21
CA PHE A 219 -12.29 -3.45 -4.13
C PHE A 219 -11.30 -4.01 -3.13
N PHE A 220 -10.66 -3.10 -2.41
CA PHE A 220 -9.80 -3.37 -1.27
C PHE A 220 -10.38 -2.71 -0.03
N GLU A 221 -10.85 -3.50 0.95
CA GLU A 221 -11.59 -3.04 2.12
C GLU A 221 -10.73 -3.01 3.38
N LEU A 222 -10.77 -1.88 4.06
CA LEU A 222 -9.95 -1.54 5.21
C LEU A 222 -10.84 -1.08 6.36
N PHE A 223 -10.55 -1.56 7.57
CA PHE A 223 -11.08 -1.02 8.80
C PHE A 223 -10.11 0.01 9.38
N ALA A 224 -10.59 1.22 9.65
CA ALA A 224 -9.81 2.31 10.23
C ALA A 224 -9.62 2.11 11.74
N GLU A 225 -8.40 1.78 12.16
CA GLU A 225 -8.07 1.53 13.58
C GLU A 225 -7.94 2.83 14.38
N GLN A 226 -7.81 3.95 13.68
CA GLN A 226 -7.56 5.29 14.22
C GLN A 226 -8.28 6.31 13.35
N ASP A 227 -8.29 7.58 13.75
CA ASP A 227 -8.64 8.66 12.81
C ASP A 227 -7.50 8.81 11.81
N LEU A 228 -7.82 8.71 10.52
CA LEU A 228 -6.85 8.67 9.42
C LEU A 228 -7.04 9.83 8.45
N LEU A 229 -5.93 10.33 7.92
CA LEU A 229 -5.91 10.99 6.63
C LEU A 229 -5.45 9.93 5.62
N VAL A 230 -6.27 9.66 4.62
CA VAL A 230 -6.01 8.66 3.58
C VAL A 230 -5.89 9.38 2.26
N ALA A 231 -4.77 9.20 1.56
CA ALA A 231 -4.59 9.74 0.21
C ALA A 231 -4.35 8.61 -0.78
N ILE A 232 -4.99 8.72 -1.94
CA ILE A 232 -4.76 7.83 -3.08
C ILE A 232 -4.33 8.62 -4.30
N SER A 233 -3.52 8.00 -5.15
CA SER A 233 -3.22 8.48 -6.50
C SER A 233 -3.67 7.45 -7.53
N ALA A 234 -4.44 7.88 -8.53
CA ALA A 234 -4.72 7.08 -9.72
C ALA A 234 -3.49 7.12 -10.63
N CYS A 235 -2.70 6.04 -10.57
CA CYS A 235 -1.40 5.94 -11.23
C CYS A 235 -1.47 6.28 -12.73
N PRO A 236 -0.57 7.14 -13.27
CA PRO A 236 -0.53 7.48 -14.68
C PRO A 236 -0.11 6.32 -15.59
N GLY A 237 0.39 5.22 -15.02
CA GLY A 237 0.57 3.96 -15.75
C GLY A 237 -0.74 3.19 -16.01
N GLY A 238 -1.87 3.67 -15.48
CA GLY A 238 -3.19 3.06 -15.67
C GLY A 238 -3.28 1.68 -15.04
N ASP A 239 -3.62 0.69 -15.86
CA ASP A 239 -3.59 -0.74 -15.50
C ASP A 239 -2.23 -1.41 -15.75
N LEU A 240 -1.20 -0.65 -16.17
CA LEU A 240 0.15 -1.11 -16.52
C LEU A 240 0.24 -2.04 -17.75
N SER A 241 -0.84 -2.21 -18.52
CA SER A 241 -0.82 -3.02 -19.76
C SER A 241 0.04 -2.44 -20.89
N LYS A 242 0.35 -1.14 -20.82
CA LYS A 242 1.15 -0.41 -21.81
C LYS A 242 2.32 0.37 -21.19
N TRP A 243 2.75 0.00 -19.99
CA TRP A 243 3.80 0.73 -19.29
C TRP A 243 5.17 0.59 -19.99
N GLY A 244 5.98 1.66 -19.97
CA GLY A 244 7.37 1.65 -20.42
C GLY A 244 8.10 2.98 -20.15
N TRP A 245 9.44 2.96 -20.17
CA TRP A 245 10.31 4.10 -19.81
C TRP A 245 10.50 5.17 -20.91
N GLY A 246 9.53 5.37 -21.80
CA GLY A 246 9.58 6.48 -22.76
C GLY A 246 10.75 6.46 -23.77
N GLU A 247 11.58 5.41 -23.83
CA GLU A 247 12.66 5.27 -24.82
C GLU A 247 12.17 5.18 -26.28
N GLU A 248 10.85 5.04 -26.48
CA GLU A 248 10.19 5.10 -27.79
C GLU A 248 9.22 6.29 -27.82
N GLU A 249 9.37 7.16 -28.82
CA GLU A 249 8.48 8.30 -29.06
C GLU A 249 7.01 7.84 -29.13
N GLY A 250 6.13 8.46 -28.33
CA GLY A 250 4.67 8.24 -28.36
C GLY A 250 4.08 7.38 -27.23
N LYS A 251 4.90 6.73 -26.39
CA LYS A 251 4.38 5.84 -25.32
C LYS A 251 3.55 6.54 -24.23
N GLU A 252 3.79 7.82 -23.95
CA GLU A 252 2.98 8.55 -22.94
C GLU A 252 1.52 8.67 -23.37
N SER A 253 1.23 8.88 -24.67
CA SER A 253 -0.17 8.95 -25.12
C SER A 253 -0.89 7.62 -24.98
N GLU A 254 -0.17 6.50 -25.09
CA GLU A 254 -0.76 5.17 -24.96
C GLU A 254 -1.11 4.79 -23.52
N MET A 255 -0.33 5.24 -22.53
CA MET A 255 -0.63 5.01 -21.11
C MET A 255 -1.87 5.79 -20.65
N VAL A 256 -2.09 6.99 -21.19
CA VAL A 256 -3.29 7.80 -20.88
C VAL A 256 -4.57 7.04 -21.22
N ASP A 257 -4.60 6.30 -22.33
CA ASP A 257 -5.77 5.55 -22.78
C ASP A 257 -6.19 4.42 -21.81
N CYS A 258 -5.26 3.95 -20.96
CA CYS A 258 -5.50 2.92 -19.96
C CYS A 258 -5.76 3.50 -18.56
N CYS A 259 -5.76 4.82 -18.39
CA CYS A 259 -6.00 5.45 -17.10
C CYS A 259 -7.51 5.60 -16.83
N ARG A 260 -7.94 5.17 -15.64
CA ARG A 260 -9.34 5.16 -15.21
C ARG A 260 -9.46 5.77 -13.81
N PRO A 261 -10.64 6.27 -13.41
CA PRO A 261 -10.82 6.79 -12.07
C PRO A 261 -10.79 5.67 -11.01
N LEU A 262 -10.35 6.03 -9.80
CA LEU A 262 -10.51 5.24 -8.58
C LEU A 262 -11.62 5.83 -7.71
N GLY A 263 -12.14 5.03 -6.79
CA GLY A 263 -13.08 5.49 -5.75
C GLY A 263 -12.57 5.25 -4.34
N ILE A 264 -12.96 6.12 -3.41
CA ILE A 264 -13.00 5.83 -1.97
C ILE A 264 -14.45 5.85 -1.52
N GLU A 265 -14.93 4.73 -0.99
CA GLU A 265 -16.24 4.63 -0.35
C GLU A 265 -16.05 4.47 1.16
N VAL A 266 -16.74 5.28 1.97
CA VAL A 266 -16.66 5.22 3.44
C VAL A 266 -17.99 4.74 4.00
N TYR A 267 -17.91 3.84 4.97
CA TYR A 267 -19.04 3.15 5.59
C TYR A 267 -18.99 3.26 7.11
N LYS A 268 -20.16 3.47 7.70
CA LYS A 268 -20.38 3.31 9.15
C LYS A 268 -21.03 1.97 9.43
N ILE A 269 -20.58 1.28 10.47
CA ILE A 269 -21.16 0.03 10.93
C ILE A 269 -22.47 0.35 11.66
N ASP A 270 -23.59 -0.25 11.25
CA ASP A 270 -24.91 0.14 11.76
C ASP A 270 -25.10 -0.22 13.25
N ASN A 271 -24.58 -1.39 13.66
CA ASN A 271 -24.61 -1.88 15.05
C ASN A 271 -23.20 -1.83 15.67
N GLU A 272 -22.55 -0.66 15.63
CA GLU A 272 -21.14 -0.47 16.02
C GLU A 272 -20.82 -1.07 17.40
N ASP A 273 -21.60 -0.76 18.43
CA ASP A 273 -21.35 -1.19 19.82
C ASP A 273 -21.33 -2.72 19.98
N GLU A 274 -22.17 -3.43 19.21
CA GLU A 274 -22.22 -4.88 19.24
C GLU A 274 -21.08 -5.50 18.42
N VAL A 275 -20.83 -4.97 17.23
CA VAL A 275 -19.80 -5.47 16.31
C VAL A 275 -18.41 -5.26 16.89
N LEU A 276 -18.18 -4.12 17.54
CA LEU A 276 -16.89 -3.71 18.08
C LEU A 276 -16.74 -3.95 19.58
N LEU A 277 -17.61 -4.76 20.20
CA LEU A 277 -17.59 -5.04 21.64
C LEU A 277 -16.21 -5.50 22.17
N GLN A 278 -15.47 -6.27 21.37
CA GLN A 278 -14.14 -6.79 21.71
C GLN A 278 -12.99 -5.97 21.11
N TRP A 279 -13.32 -4.97 20.28
CA TRP A 279 -12.31 -4.12 19.66
C TRP A 279 -11.78 -3.10 20.65
N ASN A 280 -10.45 -2.92 20.66
CA ASN A 280 -9.78 -1.92 21.46
C ASN A 280 -8.88 -1.09 20.55
N PRO A 281 -8.87 0.25 20.69
CA PRO A 281 -8.03 1.11 19.86
C PRO A 281 -6.55 0.78 20.11
N PRO A 282 -5.74 0.60 19.04
CA PRO A 282 -4.34 0.28 19.21
C PRO A 282 -3.57 1.47 19.79
N LYS A 283 -2.71 1.18 20.77
CA LYS A 283 -1.84 2.17 21.41
C LYS A 283 -0.44 2.12 20.80
N PRO A 284 0.29 3.25 20.74
CA PRO A 284 1.69 3.23 20.34
C PRO A 284 2.50 2.27 21.21
N VAL A 285 3.52 1.65 20.63
CA VAL A 285 4.43 0.78 21.40
C VAL A 285 5.14 1.63 22.45
N ASN A 286 4.94 1.28 23.72
CA ASN A 286 5.51 2.00 24.85
C ASN A 286 6.97 1.60 25.10
N TYR A 287 7.85 1.86 24.13
CA TYR A 287 9.29 1.63 24.30
C TYR A 287 9.88 2.69 25.23
N THR A 288 10.26 2.28 26.43
CA THR A 288 10.82 3.16 27.47
C THR A 288 12.35 3.09 27.58
N GLY A 289 13.02 2.28 26.75
CA GLY A 289 14.47 2.14 26.75
C GLY A 289 15.14 3.31 26.03
N ASN A 290 15.88 4.16 26.75
CA ASN A 290 16.47 5.43 26.27
C ASN A 290 17.60 5.27 25.21
N HIS A 291 17.37 4.48 24.16
CA HIS A 291 18.29 4.20 23.06
C HIS A 291 19.70 3.76 23.49
N GLY A 292 19.82 3.09 24.64
CA GLY A 292 21.12 2.67 25.18
C GLY A 292 22.02 3.83 25.64
N LEU A 293 21.50 5.06 25.79
CA LEU A 293 22.25 6.21 26.33
C LEU A 293 22.75 5.95 27.77
N LYS A 294 22.11 5.02 28.48
CA LYS A 294 22.73 4.32 29.61
C LYS A 294 23.14 2.95 29.12
N GLY A 295 24.45 2.71 29.11
CA GLY A 295 25.01 1.43 28.70
C GLY A 295 24.54 0.29 29.63
N PRO A 296 24.62 -0.97 29.18
CA PRO A 296 24.15 -2.12 29.94
C PRO A 296 25.00 -2.45 31.19
N TYR A 297 26.07 -1.68 31.44
CA TYR A 297 27.05 -1.91 32.51
C TYR A 297 27.22 -0.71 33.48
N ASN A 298 26.35 0.31 33.40
CA ASN A 298 26.34 1.47 34.29
C ASN A 298 25.27 1.36 35.38
#